data_AF-A0AAV5VW21-F1
#
_entry.id   AF-A0AAV5VW21-F1
#
_cell.length_a   1.000
_cell.length_b   1.000
_cell.length_c   1.000
_cell.angle_alpha   90.00
_cell.angle_beta   90.00
_cell.angle_gamma   90.00
#
_symmetry.space_group_name_H-M   'P 1'
#
loop_
_entity.id
_entity.type
_entity.pdbx_description
1 polymer ?
#
loop_
_entity_poly.entity_id
_entity_poly.type
_entity_poly.pdbx_seq_one_letter_code
_entity_poly.pdbx_strand_id
1 'polypeptide(L)'
;MIVSLAISSLICFFIAINLNLLLLYLILFRPSIQLTGYKWISIGFIITDLVFSSAYSIIVPMWHADGNGLVVLIPVGFTSSLPSSHFLNSLLRPAFILWHIGMMSTSFLVAATFTYRYTFICRSNII
;
A
#
# COMPACT_ATOMS: atom_id res chain seq x y z
N MET A 1 2.28 -23.16 -8.60
CA MET A 1 2.15 -21.76 -9.06
C MET A 1 1.34 -20.90 -8.08
N ILE A 2 0.17 -21.35 -7.62
CA ILE A 2 -0.66 -20.62 -6.63
C ILE A 2 0.04 -20.47 -5.28
N VAL A 3 0.56 -21.56 -4.72
CA VAL A 3 1.25 -21.56 -3.42
C VAL A 3 2.51 -20.70 -3.45
N SER A 4 3.26 -20.69 -4.57
CA SER A 4 4.45 -19.86 -4.72
C SER A 4 4.12 -18.36 -4.74
N LEU A 5 2.99 -17.95 -5.34
CA LEU A 5 2.53 -16.56 -5.33
C LEU A 5 2.12 -16.11 -3.92
N ALA A 6 1.38 -16.96 -3.19
CA ALA A 6 1.02 -16.70 -1.80
C ALA A 6 2.26 -16.54 -0.91
N ILE A 7 3.22 -17.48 -1.00
CA ILE A 7 4.49 -17.41 -0.26
C ILE A 7 5.26 -16.15 -0.63
N SER A 8 5.37 -15.82 -1.92
CA SER A 8 6.06 -14.60 -2.36
C SER A 8 5.39 -13.34 -1.81
N SER A 9 4.06 -13.27 -1.79
CA SER A 9 3.33 -12.11 -1.26
C SER A 9 3.57 -11.90 0.24
N LEU A 10 3.66 -12.99 1.01
CA LEU A 10 3.99 -12.93 2.44
C LEU A 10 5.44 -12.51 2.67
N ILE A 11 6.39 -13.01 1.88
CA ILE A 11 7.80 -12.60 1.95
C ILE A 11 7.92 -11.10 1.63
N CYS A 12 7.26 -10.63 0.57
CA CYS A 12 7.24 -9.21 0.22
C CYS A 12 6.66 -8.35 1.35
N PHE A 13 5.60 -8.82 2.01
CA PHE A 13 5.02 -8.14 3.17
C PHE A 13 6.00 -8.04 4.35
N PHE A 14 6.71 -9.12 4.67
CA PHE A 14 7.75 -9.08 5.70
C PHE A 14 8.87 -8.09 5.36
N ILE A 15 9.33 -8.09 4.10
CA ILE A 15 10.34 -7.13 3.64
C ILE A 15 9.81 -5.69 3.77
N ALA A 16 8.57 -5.45 3.33
CA ALA A 16 7.93 -4.14 3.42
C ALA A 16 7.86 -3.64 4.87
N ILE A 17 7.43 -4.48 5.83
CA ILE A 17 7.41 -4.10 7.25
C ILE A 17 8.80 -3.68 7.72
N ASN A 18 9.82 -4.50 7.46
CA ASN A 18 11.18 -4.23 7.95
C ASN A 18 11.74 -2.93 7.36
N LEU A 19 11.55 -2.69 6.06
CA LEU A 19 12.02 -1.47 5.41
C LEU A 19 11.27 -0.22 5.89
N ASN A 20 9.96 -0.32 6.11
CA ASN A 20 9.16 0.79 6.62
C ASN A 20 9.49 1.12 8.09
N LEU A 21 9.74 0.10 8.92
CA LEU A 21 10.20 0.31 10.30
C LEU A 21 11.61 0.91 10.33
N LEU A 22 12.51 0.46 9.46
CA LEU A 22 13.83 1.05 9.30
C LEU A 22 13.73 2.52 8.87
N LEU A 23 12.86 2.84 7.91
CA LEU A 23 12.61 4.21 7.48
C LEU A 23 12.05 5.06 8.63
N LEU A 24 11.09 4.54 9.40
CA LEU A 24 10.53 5.21 10.57
C LEU A 24 11.62 5.50 11.61
N TYR A 25 12.48 4.52 11.90
CA TYR A 25 13.62 4.69 12.78
C TYR A 25 14.53 5.83 12.29
N LEU A 26 14.94 5.81 11.01
CA LEU A 26 15.80 6.85 10.45
C LEU A 26 15.17 8.26 10.53
N ILE A 27 13.85 8.37 10.39
CA ILE A 27 13.12 9.63 10.48
C ILE A 27 13.00 10.15 11.92
N LEU A 28 12.85 9.26 12.90
CA LEU A 28 12.75 9.62 14.32
C LEU A 28 14.11 10.05 14.88
N PHE A 29 15.19 9.37 14.50
CA PHE A 29 16.53 9.58 15.05
C PHE A 29 17.37 10.62 14.29
N ARG A 30 16.85 11.23 13.21
CA ARG A 30 17.55 12.28 12.46
C ARG A 30 17.01 13.68 12.83
N PRO A 31 17.67 14.44 13.72
CA PRO A 31 17.31 15.82 14.01
C PRO A 31 17.82 16.73 12.89
N SER A 32 17.03 16.95 11.84
CA SER A 32 17.33 17.98 10.84
C SER A 32 16.10 18.82 10.54
N ILE A 33 16.22 20.12 10.78
CA ILE A 33 15.19 21.13 10.50
C ILE A 33 14.86 21.19 9.00
N GLN A 34 15.84 20.90 8.14
CA GLN A 34 15.68 20.86 6.68
C GLN A 34 14.78 19.72 6.20
N LEU A 35 14.53 18.71 7.04
CA LEU A 35 13.73 17.53 6.69
C LEU A 35 12.30 17.58 7.23
N THR A 36 11.88 18.67 7.88
CA THR A 36 10.56 18.74 8.54
C THR A 36 9.39 18.46 7.58
N GLY A 37 9.39 19.02 6.38
CA GLY A 37 8.38 18.70 5.36
C GLY A 37 8.49 17.28 4.81
N TYR A 38 9.70 16.82 4.48
CA TYR A 38 9.94 15.45 4.02
C TYR A 38 9.55 14.40 5.05
N LYS A 39 9.72 14.69 6.34
CA LYS A 39 9.40 13.79 7.44
C LYS A 39 7.93 13.40 7.41
N TRP A 40 7.03 14.34 7.22
CA TRP A 40 5.59 14.07 7.14
C TRP A 40 5.20 13.31 5.87
N ILE A 41 5.80 13.66 4.73
CA ILE A 41 5.58 12.94 3.46
C ILE A 41 6.05 11.48 3.60
N SER A 42 7.22 11.25 4.20
CA SER A 42 7.76 9.91 4.43
C SER A 42 6.95 9.09 5.44
N ILE A 43 6.41 9.73 6.49
CA ILE A 43 5.45 9.06 7.40
C ILE A 43 4.19 8.66 6.63
N GLY A 44 3.69 9.52 5.75
CA GLY A 44 2.60 9.20 4.83
C GLY A 44 2.91 7.97 3.99
N PHE A 45 4.11 7.91 3.39
CA PHE A 45 4.56 6.73 2.63
C PHE A 45 4.53 5.46 3.48
N ILE A 46 5.09 5.50 4.69
CA ILE A 46 5.11 4.35 5.60
C ILE A 46 3.71 3.83 5.85
N ILE A 47 2.77 4.72 6.20
CA ILE A 47 1.39 4.32 6.48
C ILE A 47 0.74 3.71 5.24
N THR A 48 0.85 4.38 4.09
CA THR A 48 0.23 3.89 2.85
C THR A 48 0.82 2.58 2.38
N ASP A 49 2.13 2.37 2.52
CA ASP A 49 2.82 1.17 2.08
C ASP A 49 2.50 -0.03 2.99
N LEU A 50 2.38 0.19 4.30
CA LEU A 50 1.91 -0.84 5.24
C LEU A 50 0.44 -1.22 5.00
N VAL A 51 -0.43 -0.24 4.74
CA VAL A 51 -1.84 -0.51 4.40
C VAL A 51 -1.95 -1.26 3.08
N PHE A 52 -1.19 -0.84 2.06
CA PHE A 52 -1.18 -1.49 0.76
C PHE A 52 -0.63 -2.92 0.83
N SER A 53 0.53 -3.11 1.47
CA SER A 53 1.18 -4.42 1.57
C SER A 53 0.40 -5.41 2.44
N SER A 54 -0.30 -4.95 3.48
CA SER A 54 -1.21 -5.78 4.29
C SER A 54 -2.47 -6.19 3.50
N ALA A 55 -3.07 -5.27 2.74
CA ALA A 55 -4.17 -5.61 1.85
C ALA A 55 -3.74 -6.63 0.79
N TYR A 56 -2.56 -6.44 0.20
CA TYR A 56 -2.04 -7.31 -0.86
C TYR A 56 -1.70 -8.72 -0.34
N SER A 57 -1.17 -8.85 0.87
CA SER A 57 -0.86 -10.15 1.50
C SER A 57 -2.11 -10.96 1.86
N ILE A 58 -3.28 -10.32 1.94
CA ILE A 58 -4.58 -10.98 2.11
C ILE A 58 -5.18 -11.33 0.75
N ILE A 59 -5.18 -10.39 -0.20
CA ILE A 59 -5.81 -10.57 -1.52
C ILE A 59 -5.13 -11.71 -2.28
N VAL A 60 -3.80 -11.74 -2.38
CA VAL A 60 -3.09 -12.70 -3.26
C VAL A 60 -3.31 -14.16 -2.85
N PRO A 61 -3.16 -14.56 -1.57
CA PRO A 61 -3.43 -15.94 -1.16
C PRO A 61 -4.91 -16.32 -1.30
N MET A 62 -5.83 -15.40 -0.96
CA MET A 62 -7.28 -15.68 -1.00
C MET A 62 -7.83 -15.75 -2.42
N TRP A 63 -7.36 -14.87 -3.32
CA TRP A 63 -7.70 -14.87 -4.74
C TRP A 63 -7.41 -16.23 -5.38
N HIS A 64 -6.28 -16.83 -5.03
CA HIS A 64 -5.85 -18.08 -5.63
C HIS A 64 -6.37 -19.32 -4.90
N ALA A 65 -6.81 -19.19 -3.65
CA ALA A 65 -7.46 -20.28 -2.91
C ALA A 65 -8.87 -20.59 -3.44
N ASP A 66 -9.59 -19.61 -3.97
CA ASP A 66 -11.01 -19.74 -4.34
C ASP A 66 -11.25 -20.32 -5.76
N GLY A 67 -10.19 -20.67 -6.50
CA GLY A 67 -10.25 -21.35 -7.82
C GLY A 67 -10.87 -20.56 -8.99
N ASN A 68 -11.74 -19.59 -8.70
CA ASN A 68 -12.52 -18.77 -9.63
C ASN A 68 -12.10 -17.28 -9.62
N GLY A 69 -10.84 -17.00 -9.31
CA GLY A 69 -10.28 -15.66 -9.07
C GLY A 69 -10.41 -14.61 -10.19
N LEU A 70 -11.17 -14.87 -11.25
CA LEU A 70 -11.51 -13.93 -12.33
C LEU A 70 -12.90 -13.28 -12.18
N VAL A 71 -13.82 -13.89 -11.43
CA VAL A 71 -15.23 -13.42 -11.37
C VAL A 71 -15.44 -12.32 -10.32
N VAL A 72 -14.53 -12.19 -9.35
CA VAL A 72 -14.64 -11.22 -8.24
C VAL A 72 -14.12 -9.82 -8.61
N LEU A 73 -13.47 -9.66 -9.77
CA LEU A 73 -12.76 -8.42 -10.15
C LEU A 73 -13.45 -7.56 -11.17
N ILE A 74 -14.58 -8.02 -11.69
CA ILE A 74 -15.36 -7.16 -12.56
C ILE A 74 -16.24 -6.32 -11.63
N PRO A 75 -16.08 -4.98 -11.57
CA PRO A 75 -17.06 -4.10 -10.92
C PRO A 75 -18.31 -3.97 -11.81
N VAL A 76 -18.72 -5.06 -12.47
CA VAL A 76 -19.90 -5.14 -13.32
C VAL A 76 -20.78 -6.20 -12.70
N GLY A 77 -21.77 -5.72 -11.95
CA GLY A 77 -22.92 -6.54 -11.58
C GLY A 77 -22.74 -7.34 -10.30
N PHE A 78 -23.59 -7.00 -9.35
CA PHE A 78 -24.09 -7.72 -8.19
C PHE A 78 -24.45 -9.23 -8.37
N THR A 79 -23.90 -9.96 -9.33
CA THR A 79 -24.39 -11.30 -9.66
C THR A 79 -23.27 -12.22 -10.15
N SER A 80 -22.67 -12.98 -9.24
CA SER A 80 -22.15 -14.30 -9.58
C SER A 80 -22.36 -15.24 -8.40
N SER A 81 -23.30 -16.14 -8.61
CA SER A 81 -23.84 -17.14 -7.71
C SER A 81 -22.84 -18.24 -7.37
N LEU A 82 -21.96 -18.00 -6.41
CA LEU A 82 -21.24 -19.07 -5.70
C LEU A 82 -21.27 -18.79 -4.19
N PRO A 83 -21.53 -19.81 -3.36
CA PRO A 83 -21.58 -19.64 -1.91
C PRO A 83 -20.14 -19.56 -1.38
N SER A 84 -19.45 -18.44 -1.57
CA SER A 84 -18.25 -18.19 -0.77
C SER A 84 -18.71 -17.87 0.66
N SER A 85 -18.06 -18.47 1.65
CA SER A 85 -18.47 -18.32 3.05
C SER A 85 -18.48 -16.84 3.42
N HIS A 86 -19.51 -16.39 4.16
CA HIS A 86 -19.67 -14.99 4.59
C HIS A 86 -18.38 -14.40 5.17
N PHE A 87 -17.53 -15.23 5.77
CA PHE A 87 -16.23 -14.88 6.31
C PHE A 87 -15.21 -14.44 5.24
N LEU A 88 -15.04 -15.18 4.14
CA LEU A 88 -14.05 -14.83 3.10
C LEU A 88 -14.42 -13.51 2.42
N ASN A 89 -15.71 -13.30 2.13
CA ASN A 89 -16.22 -12.04 1.59
C ASN A 89 -16.04 -10.86 2.55
N SER A 90 -16.15 -11.11 3.86
CA SER A 90 -15.97 -10.08 4.89
C SER A 90 -14.52 -9.56 4.99
N LEU A 91 -13.53 -10.38 4.58
CA LEU A 91 -12.11 -10.02 4.58
C LEU A 91 -11.65 -9.45 3.23
N LEU A 92 -12.10 -10.05 2.13
CA LEU A 92 -11.68 -9.65 0.78
C LEU A 92 -12.17 -8.24 0.41
N ARG A 93 -13.43 -7.91 0.69
CA ARG A 93 -14.00 -6.60 0.35
C ARG A 93 -13.23 -5.42 0.96
N PRO A 94 -13.01 -5.36 2.28
CA PRO A 94 -12.23 -4.27 2.86
C PRO A 94 -10.77 -4.30 2.40
N ALA A 95 -10.16 -5.46 2.20
CA ALA A 95 -8.81 -5.56 1.66
C ALA A 95 -8.69 -4.93 0.25
N PHE A 96 -9.64 -5.21 -0.65
CA PHE A 96 -9.67 -4.59 -1.98
C PHE A 96 -9.83 -3.07 -1.94
N ILE A 97 -10.67 -2.56 -1.02
CA ILE A 97 -10.84 -1.11 -0.82
C ILE A 97 -9.53 -0.49 -0.32
N LEU A 98 -8.89 -1.11 0.68
CA LEU A 98 -7.61 -0.65 1.23
C LEU A 98 -6.48 -0.68 0.19
N TRP A 99 -6.46 -1.69 -0.67
CA TRP A 99 -5.51 -1.79 -1.78
C TRP A 99 -5.67 -0.63 -2.77
N HIS A 100 -6.91 -0.33 -3.21
CA HIS A 100 -7.18 0.78 -4.11
C HIS A 100 -6.86 2.15 -3.47
N ILE A 101 -7.25 2.35 -2.21
CA ILE A 101 -6.93 3.57 -1.46
C ILE A 101 -5.41 3.72 -1.35
N GLY A 102 -4.68 2.63 -1.07
CA GLY A 102 -3.22 2.62 -1.03
C GLY A 102 -2.59 3.04 -2.36
N MET A 103 -3.06 2.49 -3.49
CA MET A 103 -2.56 2.88 -4.83
C MET A 103 -2.80 4.36 -5.15
N MET A 104 -3.99 4.86 -4.85
CA MET A 104 -4.29 6.28 -5.09
C MET A 104 -3.47 7.18 -4.18
N SER A 105 -3.35 6.83 -2.90
CA SER A 105 -2.63 7.62 -1.91
C SER A 105 -1.13 7.68 -2.21
N THR A 106 -0.53 6.57 -2.63
CA THR A 106 0.89 6.54 -3.05
C THR A 106 1.15 7.45 -4.25
N SER A 107 0.25 7.50 -5.23
CA SER A 107 0.36 8.42 -6.37
C SER A 107 0.33 9.88 -5.92
N PHE A 108 -0.56 10.25 -5.00
CA PHE A 108 -0.60 11.60 -4.42
C PHE A 108 0.63 11.92 -3.58
N LEU A 109 1.18 10.98 -2.82
CA LEU A 109 2.39 11.18 -2.02
C LEU A 109 3.63 11.37 -2.89
N VAL A 110 3.75 10.61 -3.99
CA VAL A 110 4.80 10.80 -5.00
C VAL A 110 4.68 12.20 -5.60
N ALA A 111 3.48 12.62 -6.01
CA ALA A 111 3.25 13.97 -6.53
C ALA A 111 3.63 15.05 -5.50
N ALA A 112 3.18 14.91 -4.25
CA ALA A 112 3.53 15.83 -3.16
C ALA A 112 5.04 15.91 -2.93
N THR A 113 5.76 14.79 -3.06
CA THR A 113 7.22 14.75 -2.96
C THR A 113 7.86 15.60 -4.06
N PHE A 114 7.44 15.43 -5.32
CA PHE A 114 7.94 16.23 -6.44
C PHE A 114 7.64 17.72 -6.26
N THR A 115 6.41 18.07 -5.89
CA THR A 115 6.01 19.47 -5.66
C THR A 115 6.81 20.11 -4.52
N TYR A 116 7.04 19.38 -3.43
CA TYR A 116 7.86 19.85 -2.31
C TYR A 116 9.32 20.08 -2.74
N ARG A 117 9.92 19.12 -3.47
CA ARG A 117 11.28 19.25 -4.03
C ARG A 117 11.40 20.49 -4.91
N TYR A 118 10.46 20.63 -5.85
CA TYR A 118 10.45 21.72 -6.82
C TYR A 118 10.34 23.07 -6.12
N THR A 119 9.41 23.21 -5.17
CA THR A 119 9.22 24.46 -4.43
C THR A 119 10.46 24.84 -3.62
N PHE A 120 11.13 23.87 -2.99
CA PHE A 120 12.35 24.12 -2.24
C PHE A 120 13.48 24.64 -3.14
N ILE A 121 13.70 24.02 -4.29
CA ILE A 121 14.76 24.41 -5.25
C ILE A 121 14.45 25.76 -5.93
N CYS A 122 13.21 25.99 -6.35
CA CYS A 122 12.85 27.23 -7.04
C CYS A 122 12.80 28.42 -6.08
N ARG A 123 12.42 28.23 -4.81
CA ARG A 123 12.44 29.30 -3.81
C ARG A 123 13.81 29.50 -3.16
N SER A 124 14.73 28.53 -3.22
CA SER A 124 16.07 28.72 -2.66
C SER A 124 16.93 29.74 -3.40
N ASN A 125 16.53 30.14 -4.62
CA ASN A 125 17.23 31.14 -5.44
C ASN A 125 16.66 32.57 -5.26
N ILE A 126 15.69 32.78 -4.37
CA ILE A 126 15.01 34.08 -4.14
C ILE A 126 15.53 34.77 -2.86
N ILE A 127 16.64 34.29 -2.27
CA ILE A 127 17.31 34.89 -1.10
C ILE A 127 18.76 35.21 -1.46
#